data_AF-A0A3M0A4V3-F1
#
_entry.id   AF-A0A3M0A4V3-F1
#
_cell.length_a   1.000
_cell.length_b   1.000
_cell.length_c   1.000
_cell.angle_alpha   90.00
_cell.angle_beta   90.00
_cell.angle_gamma   90.00
#
_symmetry.space_group_name_H-M   'P 1'
#
loop_
_entity.id
_entity.type
_entity.pdbx_description
1 polymer ?
#
loop_
_entity_poly.entity_id
_entity_poly.type
_entity_poly.pdbx_seq_one_letter_code
_entity_poly.pdbx_strand_id
1 'polypeptide(L)'
;MKITAKKLTKGSVFKIYFLGLAGGFFVLFFIFGISAIFGAETVKLEGQPVTGIMGFVTAMLMWPFFSFFFAGFMWLISILGLWLYSLIKPITISFKGVADEKSENA
;
A
#
# COMPACT_ATOMS: atom_id res chain seq x y z
N MET A 1 23.04 -15.97 -4.24
CA MET A 1 22.42 -17.24 -3.79
C MET A 1 21.01 -17.35 -4.35
N LYS A 2 20.63 -18.45 -5.01
CA LYS A 2 19.25 -18.70 -5.48
C LYS A 2 18.46 -19.37 -4.34
N ILE A 3 17.72 -18.60 -3.56
CA ILE A 3 16.81 -19.17 -2.57
C ILE A 3 15.51 -19.50 -3.28
N THR A 4 15.23 -20.79 -3.45
CA THR A 4 13.98 -21.30 -4.03
C THR A 4 12.87 -21.19 -2.99
N ALA A 5 12.32 -20.01 -2.79
CA ALA A 5 11.13 -19.82 -1.97
C ALA A 5 9.94 -20.49 -2.67
N LYS A 6 9.44 -21.59 -2.11
CA LYS A 6 8.45 -22.47 -2.75
C LYS A 6 7.07 -21.79 -2.92
N LYS A 7 6.73 -20.80 -2.08
CA LYS A 7 5.49 -20.01 -2.13
C LYS A 7 5.71 -18.62 -1.52
N LEU A 8 5.23 -17.57 -2.18
CA LEU A 8 5.05 -16.25 -1.59
C LEU A 8 3.92 -16.33 -0.56
N THR A 9 4.17 -15.96 0.68
CA THR A 9 3.12 -15.93 1.71
C THR A 9 2.13 -14.82 1.37
N LYS A 10 0.82 -15.13 1.43
CA LYS A 10 -0.26 -14.16 1.16
C LYS A 10 -0.08 -12.86 1.95
N GLY A 11 0.40 -12.94 3.20
CA GLY A 11 0.69 -11.77 4.03
C GLY A 11 1.87 -10.91 3.54
N SER A 12 2.90 -11.48 2.92
CA SER A 12 4.04 -10.69 2.39
C SER A 12 3.62 -9.86 1.19
N VAL A 13 2.77 -10.41 0.30
CA VAL A 13 2.20 -9.66 -0.83
C VAL A 13 1.38 -8.47 -0.32
N PHE A 14 0.53 -8.69 0.69
CA PHE A 14 -0.24 -7.61 1.31
C PHE A 14 0.66 -6.52 1.89
N LYS A 15 1.69 -6.89 2.65
CA LYS A 15 2.63 -5.93 3.24
C LYS A 15 3.30 -5.06 2.19
N ILE A 16 3.73 -5.62 1.06
CA ILE A 16 4.36 -4.87 -0.02
C ILE A 16 3.37 -3.86 -0.63
N TYR A 17 2.15 -4.29 -0.94
CA TYR A 17 1.12 -3.39 -1.46
C TYR A 17 0.74 -2.30 -0.47
N PHE A 18 0.51 -2.66 0.79
CA PHE A 18 0.14 -1.71 1.82
C PHE A 18 1.25 -0.67 2.05
N LEU A 19 2.52 -1.08 2.12
CA LEU A 19 3.63 -0.15 2.33
C LEU A 19 3.84 0.78 1.12
N GLY A 20 3.75 0.23 -0.10
CA GLY A 20 3.87 1.01 -1.33
C GLY A 20 2.72 2.00 -1.53
N LEU A 21 1.48 1.54 -1.33
CA LEU A 21 0.29 2.38 -1.49
C LEU A 21 0.15 3.37 -0.34
N ALA A 22 0.46 3.00 0.90
CA ALA A 22 0.48 3.94 2.01
C ALA A 22 1.47 5.06 1.74
N GLY A 23 2.72 4.74 1.35
CA GLY A 23 3.71 5.77 1.01
C GLY A 23 3.27 6.66 -0.16
N GLY A 24 2.76 6.08 -1.25
CA GLY A 24 2.30 6.84 -2.42
C GLY A 24 1.10 7.74 -2.11
N PHE A 25 0.08 7.18 -1.45
CA PHE A 25 -1.09 7.96 -1.06
C PHE A 25 -0.75 9.02 -0.02
N PHE A 26 0.24 8.81 0.86
CA PHE A 26 0.63 9.81 1.85
C PHE A 26 1.01 11.12 1.16
N VAL A 27 1.88 11.04 0.14
CA VAL A 27 2.31 12.21 -0.63
C VAL A 27 1.13 12.86 -1.36
N LEU A 28 0.25 12.05 -1.95
CA LEU A 28 -0.92 12.55 -2.68
C LEU A 28 -1.92 13.27 -1.76
N PHE A 29 -2.29 12.66 -0.63
CA PHE A 29 -3.19 13.28 0.35
C PHE A 29 -2.55 14.47 1.06
N PHE A 30 -1.22 14.47 1.22
CA PHE A 30 -0.50 15.63 1.73
C PHE A 30 -0.63 16.84 0.78
N ILE A 31 -0.46 16.63 -0.53
CA ILE A 31 -0.66 17.69 -1.54
C ILE A 31 -2.12 18.16 -1.57
N PHE A 32 -3.08 17.24 -1.49
CA PHE A 32 -4.51 17.56 -1.46
C PHE A 32 -4.91 18.34 -0.20
N GLY A 33 -4.33 17.99 0.94
CA GLY A 33 -4.51 18.72 2.18
C GLY A 33 -3.94 20.13 2.10
N ILE A 34 -2.72 20.30 1.56
CA ILE A 34 -2.14 21.63 1.35
C ILE A 34 -3.03 22.45 0.42
N SER A 35 -3.52 21.84 -0.67
CA SER A 35 -4.43 22.50 -1.62
C SER A 35 -5.75 22.90 -0.95
N ALA A 36 -6.28 22.08 -0.03
CA ALA A 36 -7.47 22.40 0.76
C ALA A 36 -7.26 23.64 1.66
N ILE A 37 -6.04 23.83 2.20
CA ILE A 37 -5.69 25.04 2.97
C ILE A 37 -5.81 26.30 2.10
N PHE A 38 -5.41 26.22 0.83
CA PHE A 38 -5.55 27.32 -0.14
C PHE A 38 -7.00 27.53 -0.64
N GLY A 39 -7.97 26.78 -0.12
CA GLY A 39 -9.37 26.91 -0.51
C GLY A 39 -9.78 26.05 -1.71
N ALA A 40 -8.93 25.13 -2.16
CA ALA A 40 -9.34 24.17 -3.18
C ALA A 40 -10.37 23.18 -2.61
N GLU A 41 -11.45 22.93 -3.34
CA GLU A 41 -12.52 21.99 -2.96
C GLU A 41 -12.10 20.52 -3.19
N THR A 42 -10.96 20.12 -2.63
CA THR A 42 -10.41 18.75 -2.81
C THR A 42 -11.08 17.74 -1.89
N VAL A 43 -11.69 18.18 -0.79
CA VAL A 43 -12.33 17.32 0.22
C VAL A 43 -13.75 17.79 0.49
N LYS A 44 -14.71 16.88 0.34
CA LYS A 44 -16.13 17.12 0.63
C LYS A 44 -16.59 16.22 1.75
N LEU A 45 -17.22 16.81 2.77
CA LEU A 45 -17.77 16.11 3.92
C LEU A 45 -19.28 16.42 3.92
N GLU A 46 -20.11 15.38 3.86
CA GLU A 46 -21.58 15.52 3.75
C GLU A 46 -22.08 16.40 2.58
N GLY A 47 -21.30 16.47 1.48
CA GLY A 47 -21.64 17.27 0.30
C GLY A 47 -21.21 18.74 0.39
N GLN A 48 -20.70 19.20 1.53
CA GLN A 48 -20.13 20.53 1.68
C GLN A 48 -18.60 20.47 1.48
N PRO A 49 -18.02 21.36 0.66
CA PRO A 49 -16.57 21.44 0.54
C PRO A 49 -15.97 21.93 1.86
N VAL A 50 -15.10 21.11 2.45
CA VAL A 50 -14.38 21.45 3.68
C VAL A 50 -13.02 22.00 3.29
N THR A 51 -12.83 23.30 3.46
CA THR A 51 -11.59 24.02 3.14
C THR A 51 -10.82 24.40 4.41
N GLY A 52 -9.60 24.90 4.22
CA GLY A 52 -8.73 25.32 5.33
C GLY A 52 -8.09 24.13 6.06
N ILE A 53 -7.79 24.35 7.34
CA ILE A 53 -7.12 23.36 8.22
C ILE A 53 -7.99 22.12 8.40
N MET A 54 -9.32 22.27 8.43
CA MET A 54 -10.26 21.15 8.51
C MET A 54 -10.13 20.26 7.26
N GLY A 55 -10.00 20.84 6.06
CA GLY A 55 -9.79 20.09 4.82
C GLY A 55 -8.47 19.29 4.82
N PHE A 56 -7.42 19.86 5.39
CA PHE A 56 -6.14 19.15 5.58
C PHE A 56 -6.27 17.95 6.52
N VAL A 57 -6.92 18.13 7.69
CA VAL A 57 -7.13 17.06 8.66
C VAL A 57 -7.99 15.94 8.05
N THR A 58 -9.07 16.30 7.34
CA THR A 58 -9.92 15.31 6.67
C THR A 58 -9.16 14.56 5.57
N ALA A 59 -8.32 15.23 4.78
CA ALA A 59 -7.47 14.57 3.78
C ALA A 59 -6.51 13.55 4.43
N MET A 60 -5.85 13.94 5.53
CA MET A 60 -4.96 13.04 6.28
C MET A 60 -5.70 11.86 6.91
N LEU A 61 -6.94 12.05 7.38
CA LEU A 61 -7.75 10.97 7.94
C LEU A 61 -8.23 9.98 6.86
N MET A 62 -8.49 10.48 5.64
CA MET A 62 -8.89 9.63 4.51
C MET A 62 -7.75 8.79 3.95
N TRP A 63 -6.50 9.27 4.05
CA TRP A 63 -5.33 8.57 3.55
C TRP A 63 -5.25 7.07 3.94
N PRO A 64 -5.25 6.69 5.23
CA PRO A 64 -5.13 5.29 5.63
C PRO A 64 -6.32 4.45 5.16
N PHE A 65 -7.53 5.03 5.12
CA PHE A 65 -8.73 4.36 4.60
C PHE A 65 -8.58 4.01 3.12
N PHE A 66 -8.19 4.99 2.30
CA PHE A 66 -7.97 4.77 0.86
C PHE A 66 -6.82 3.79 0.62
N SER A 67 -5.71 3.97 1.32
CA SER A 67 -4.56 3.07 1.22
C SER A 67 -4.94 1.62 1.55
N PHE A 68 -5.66 1.41 2.66
CA PHE A 68 -6.10 0.08 3.07
C PHE A 68 -7.08 -0.55 2.08
N PHE A 69 -8.07 0.22 1.61
CA PHE A 69 -9.07 -0.26 0.67
C PHE A 69 -8.44 -0.66 -0.68
N PHE A 70 -7.61 0.20 -1.26
CA PHE A 70 -6.92 -0.09 -2.51
C PHE A 70 -5.89 -1.22 -2.36
N ALA A 71 -5.14 -1.25 -1.26
CA ALA A 71 -4.19 -2.33 -0.99
C ALA A 71 -4.91 -3.67 -0.84
N GLY A 72 -6.03 -3.71 -0.12
CA GLY A 72 -6.87 -4.91 0.02
C GLY A 72 -7.45 -5.38 -1.31
N PHE A 73 -7.98 -4.46 -2.11
CA PHE A 73 -8.52 -4.77 -3.43
C PHE A 73 -7.46 -5.32 -4.40
N MET A 74 -6.31 -4.62 -4.52
CA MET A 74 -5.19 -5.10 -5.33
C MET A 74 -4.65 -6.44 -4.83
N TRP A 75 -4.60 -6.62 -3.51
CA TRP A 75 -4.15 -7.86 -2.89
C TRP A 75 -5.06 -9.04 -3.20
N LEU A 76 -6.39 -8.86 -3.15
CA LEU A 76 -7.35 -9.90 -3.51
C LEU A 76 -7.19 -10.34 -4.96
N ILE A 77 -7.12 -9.40 -5.89
CA ILE A 77 -6.90 -9.68 -7.33
C ILE A 77 -5.55 -10.39 -7.51
N SER A 78 -4.51 -9.92 -6.84
CA SER A 78 -3.18 -10.51 -6.92
C SER A 78 -3.17 -11.93 -6.37
N ILE A 79 -3.81 -12.22 -5.24
CA ILE A 79 -3.92 -13.58 -4.72
C ILE A 79 -4.64 -14.49 -5.71
N LEU A 80 -5.75 -14.04 -6.28
CA LEU A 80 -6.50 -14.82 -7.26
C LEU A 80 -5.65 -15.10 -8.51
N GLY A 81 -4.93 -14.08 -9.01
CA GLY A 81 -4.00 -14.23 -10.14
C GLY A 81 -2.83 -15.16 -9.84
N LEU A 82 -2.20 -15.03 -8.66
CA LEU A 82 -1.12 -15.93 -8.22
C LEU A 82 -1.63 -17.36 -8.01
N TRP A 83 -2.85 -17.52 -7.49
CA TRP A 83 -3.47 -18.83 -7.31
C TRP A 83 -3.74 -19.49 -8.66
N LEU A 84 -4.30 -18.75 -9.62
CA LEU A 84 -4.52 -19.22 -10.99
C LEU A 84 -3.20 -19.58 -11.68
N TYR A 85 -2.17 -18.75 -11.53
CA TYR A 85 -0.86 -18.98 -12.11
C TYR A 85 -0.13 -20.17 -11.48
N SER A 86 -0.31 -20.39 -10.17
CA SER A 86 0.26 -21.53 -9.44
C SER A 86 -0.26 -22.88 -9.92
N LEU A 87 -1.42 -22.93 -10.60
CA LEU A 87 -1.93 -24.15 -11.23
C LEU A 87 -1.17 -24.51 -12.51
N ILE A 88 -0.54 -23.53 -13.17
CA ILE A 88 0.13 -23.68 -14.46
C ILE A 88 1.64 -23.87 -14.29
N LYS A 89 2.29 -23.04 -13.44
CA LYS A 89 3.73 -23.14 -13.17
C LYS A 89 4.10 -22.71 -11.74
N PRO A 90 5.13 -23.33 -11.13
CA PRO A 90 5.70 -22.84 -9.89
C PRO A 90 6.34 -21.45 -10.09
N ILE A 91 6.00 -20.51 -9.22
CA ILE A 91 6.52 -19.14 -9.26
C ILE A 91 7.97 -19.15 -8.74
N THR A 92 8.91 -18.69 -9.56
CA THR A 92 10.32 -18.53 -9.18
C THR A 92 10.61 -17.05 -8.96
N ILE A 93 10.98 -16.67 -7.74
CA ILE A 93 11.24 -15.27 -7.36
C ILE A 93 12.75 -15.08 -7.22
N SER A 94 13.30 -14.08 -7.90
CA SER A 94 14.71 -13.69 -7.74
C SER A 94 14.82 -12.66 -6.64
N PHE A 95 15.48 -13.03 -5.54
CA PHE A 95 15.80 -12.12 -4.44
C PHE A 95 17.18 -11.51 -4.66
N LYS A 96 17.31 -10.20 -4.45
CA LYS A 96 18.59 -9.48 -4.52
C LYS A 96 18.95 -9.01 -3.10
N GLY A 97 20.03 -9.57 -2.53
CA GLY A 97 20.48 -9.28 -1.16
C GLY A 97 19.65 -10.02 -0.11
N VAL A 98 20.02 -11.27 0.17
CA VAL A 98 19.47 -12.02 1.30
C VAL A 98 20.25 -11.56 2.53
N ALA A 99 19.58 -11.01 3.53
CA ALA A 99 20.18 -10.84 4.85
C ALA A 99 20.25 -12.22 5.51
N ASP A 100 21.44 -12.75 5.75
CA ASP A 100 21.63 -13.98 6.52
C ASP A 100 21.25 -13.70 7.98
N GLU A 101 20.24 -14.40 8.48
CA GLU A 101 19.72 -14.32 9.86
C GLU A 101 20.66 -15.03 10.84
N LYS A 102 21.97 -14.72 10.80
CA LYS A 102 22.97 -15.30 11.70
C LYS A 102 24.10 -14.30 12.01
N SER A 103 23.84 -13.37 12.93
CA SER A 103 24.82 -12.97 13.97
C SER A 103 24.22 -11.90 14.90
N GLU A 104 23.38 -12.30 15.85
CA GLU A 104 23.18 -11.50 17.06
C GLU A 104 22.93 -12.46 18.23
N ASN A 105 24.01 -13.16 18.59
CA ASN A 105 24.20 -13.90 19.85
C ASN A 105 25.71 -14.15 19.98
N ALA A 106 26.46 -13.10 20.31
CA ALA A 106 27.81 -13.17 20.89
C ALA A 106 28.09 -11.87 21.64
#